data_AF-A0A7K3D4W8-F1
#
_entry.id   AF-A0A7K3D4W8-F1
#
_cell.length_a   1.000
_cell.length_b   1.000
_cell.length_c   1.000
_cell.angle_alpha   90.00
_cell.angle_beta   90.00
_cell.angle_gamma   90.00
#
_symmetry.space_group_name_H-M   'P 1'
#
loop_
_entity.id
_entity.type
_entity.pdbx_description
1 polymer ?
#
loop_
_entity_poly.entity_id
_entity_poly.type
_entity_poly.pdbx_seq_one_letter_code
_entity_poly.pdbx_strand_id
1 'polypeptide(L)'
;MTRIDEPSARSAQQSELPAELVALLTDRLDVEVGSDQLSPSTTFESLGLDSLWLMELVVAAEEEFGIVLPEDALDLRPASTLGEAAAAFEHVA
;
A
#
# COMPACT_ATOMS: atom_id res chain seq x y z
N MET A 1 -22.64 28.99 15.59
CA MET A 1 -21.42 28.76 14.80
C MET A 1 -20.61 27.67 15.50
N THR A 2 -20.96 26.40 15.30
CA THR A 2 -20.10 25.28 15.67
C THR A 2 -20.08 24.36 14.47
N ARG A 3 -19.11 24.62 13.59
CA ARG A 3 -18.64 23.68 12.58
C ARG A 3 -17.18 23.49 12.91
N ILE A 4 -16.84 22.30 13.38
CA ILE A 4 -15.63 21.49 13.15
C ILE A 4 -16.04 20.20 13.88
N ASP A 5 -16.83 19.37 13.20
CA ASP A 5 -16.36 18.16 12.52
C ASP A 5 -15.86 17.14 13.55
N GLU A 6 -16.60 16.05 13.60
CA GLU A 6 -16.48 15.00 14.61
C GLU A 6 -15.10 14.33 14.59
N PRO A 7 -14.64 13.79 15.73
CA PRO A 7 -13.44 12.98 15.76
C PRO A 7 -13.73 11.61 15.11
N SER A 8 -13.79 11.54 13.78
CA SER A 8 -13.71 10.28 13.01
C SER A 8 -12.26 9.80 12.97
N ALA A 9 -11.70 9.53 14.15
CA ALA A 9 -10.38 8.91 14.32
C ALA A 9 -10.50 7.54 15.02
N ARG A 10 -11.66 6.89 14.94
CA ARG A 10 -11.94 5.61 15.64
C ARG A 10 -12.52 4.49 14.78
N SER A 11 -12.49 4.60 13.46
CA SER A 11 -13.00 3.53 12.57
C SER A 11 -11.96 2.94 11.61
N ALA A 12 -10.71 3.41 11.62
CA ALA A 12 -9.69 3.02 10.63
C ALA A 12 -9.04 1.64 10.86
N GLN A 13 -9.61 0.80 11.74
CA GLN A 13 -9.11 -0.55 12.02
C GLN A 13 -9.84 -1.66 11.25
N GLN A 14 -10.60 -1.36 10.19
CA GLN A 14 -11.38 -2.39 9.48
C GLN A 14 -11.24 -2.26 7.96
N SER A 15 -10.18 -2.86 7.40
CA SER A 15 -10.00 -3.18 5.96
C SER A 15 -9.49 -2.09 5.02
N GLU A 16 -8.77 -1.10 5.53
CA GLU A 16 -8.13 -0.06 4.71
C GLU A 16 -6.64 -0.37 4.55
N LEU A 17 -6.09 -0.12 3.36
CA LEU A 17 -4.67 -0.32 3.09
C LEU A 17 -3.82 0.61 3.98
N PRO A 18 -2.61 0.18 4.41
CA PRO A 18 -1.70 1.03 5.16
C PRO A 18 -1.47 2.34 4.40
N ALA A 19 -1.50 3.47 5.12
CA ALA A 19 -1.29 4.78 4.51
C ALA A 19 0.10 4.86 3.85
N GLU A 20 1.06 4.13 4.42
CA GLU A 20 2.41 3.91 3.93
C GLU A 20 2.41 3.26 2.54
N LEU A 21 1.64 2.18 2.38
CA LEU A 21 1.52 1.48 1.10
C LEU A 21 0.84 2.35 0.05
N VAL A 22 -0.24 3.05 0.43
CA VAL A 22 -0.95 3.97 -0.47
C VAL A 22 -0.03 5.10 -0.92
N ALA A 23 0.71 5.72 0.01
CA ALA A 23 1.67 6.77 -0.31
C ALA A 23 2.77 6.26 -1.25
N LEU A 24 3.28 5.05 -1.05
CA LEU A 24 4.31 4.50 -1.94
C LEU A 24 3.78 4.28 -3.37
N LEU A 25 2.55 3.79 -3.49
CA LEU A 25 1.89 3.58 -4.79
C LEU A 25 1.65 4.91 -5.51
N THR A 26 1.21 5.96 -4.80
CA THR A 26 0.93 7.26 -5.42
C THR A 26 2.18 8.08 -5.68
N ASP A 27 3.13 8.11 -4.74
CA ASP A 27 4.27 9.03 -4.77
C ASP A 27 5.47 8.46 -5.54
N ARG A 28 5.66 7.14 -5.53
CA ARG A 28 6.81 6.49 -6.20
C ARG A 28 6.44 5.89 -7.53
N LEU A 29 5.26 5.28 -7.62
CA LEU A 29 4.82 4.60 -8.85
C LEU A 29 3.86 5.45 -9.71
N ASP A 30 3.54 6.68 -9.28
CA ASP A 30 2.68 7.64 -9.98
C ASP A 30 1.36 7.02 -10.47
N VAL A 31 0.81 6.08 -9.69
CA VAL A 31 -0.40 5.38 -10.13
C VAL A 31 -1.58 6.35 -10.05
N GLU A 32 -2.10 6.75 -11.22
CA GLU A 32 -3.32 7.57 -11.37
C GLU A 32 -4.59 6.78 -11.01
N VAL A 33 -4.59 6.08 -9.89
CA VAL A 33 -5.76 5.39 -9.35
C VAL A 33 -6.36 6.26 -8.24
N GLY A 34 -7.59 6.72 -8.47
CA GLY A 34 -8.35 7.37 -7.40
C GLY A 34 -8.42 6.47 -6.17
N SER A 35 -8.33 7.05 -4.97
CA SER A 35 -8.28 6.33 -3.69
C SER A 35 -9.41 5.30 -3.50
N ASP A 36 -10.52 5.46 -4.23
CA ASP A 36 -11.66 4.54 -4.28
C ASP A 36 -11.34 3.18 -4.96
N GLN A 37 -10.29 3.11 -5.78
CA GLN A 37 -9.87 1.90 -6.50
C GLN A 37 -8.82 1.07 -5.74
N LEU A 38 -8.19 1.66 -4.72
CA LEU A 38 -7.19 1.02 -3.88
C LEU A 38 -7.90 0.23 -2.76
N SER A 39 -8.29 -1.00 -3.09
CA SER A 39 -8.92 -1.94 -2.16
C SER A 39 -7.94 -3.07 -1.81
N PRO A 40 -8.00 -3.66 -0.60
CA PRO A 40 -7.21 -4.84 -0.25
C PRO A 40 -7.45 -6.05 -1.17
N SER A 41 -8.57 -6.06 -1.91
CA SER A 41 -8.89 -7.08 -2.91
C SER A 41 -8.36 -6.74 -4.32
N THR A 42 -7.92 -5.50 -4.55
CA THR A 42 -7.35 -5.07 -5.84
C THR A 42 -5.99 -5.72 -6.03
N THR A 43 -5.71 -6.20 -7.24
CA THR A 43 -4.41 -6.78 -7.61
C THR A 43 -3.48 -5.74 -8.20
N PHE A 44 -2.17 -5.95 -8.07
CA PHE A 44 -1.17 -5.09 -8.68
C PHE A 44 -1.29 -5.01 -10.20
N GLU A 45 -1.60 -6.12 -10.87
CA GLU A 45 -1.84 -6.16 -12.32
C GLU A 45 -3.03 -5.29 -12.73
N SER A 46 -4.07 -5.18 -11.89
CA SER A 46 -5.25 -4.34 -12.17
C SER A 46 -4.91 -2.85 -12.10
N LEU A 47 -3.88 -2.49 -11.34
CA LEU A 47 -3.32 -1.14 -11.29
C LEU A 47 -2.33 -0.86 -12.44
N GLY A 48 -2.03 -1.86 -13.28
CA GLY A 48 -0.99 -1.75 -14.30
C GLY A 48 0.44 -1.86 -13.75
N LEU A 49 0.61 -2.41 -12.55
CA LEU A 49 1.92 -2.63 -11.95
C LEU A 49 2.49 -3.99 -12.37
N ASP A 50 3.53 -3.94 -13.19
CA ASP A 50 4.30 -5.11 -13.59
C ASP A 50 5.33 -5.53 -12.52
N SER A 51 5.93 -6.72 -12.68
CA SER A 51 6.94 -7.24 -11.75
C SER A 51 8.15 -6.32 -11.53
N LEU A 52 8.52 -5.52 -12.54
CA LEU A 52 9.59 -4.53 -12.40
C LEU A 52 9.20 -3.40 -11.43
N TRP A 53 7.97 -2.90 -11.55
CA TRP A 53 7.44 -1.87 -10.66
C TRP A 53 7.26 -2.41 -9.24
N LEU A 54 6.94 -3.71 -9.08
CA LEU A 54 6.89 -4.35 -7.76
C LEU A 54 8.27 -4.43 -7.10
N MET A 55 9.34 -4.70 -7.86
CA MET A 55 10.70 -4.61 -7.32
C MET A 55 11.04 -3.18 -6.90
N GLU A 56 10.68 -2.17 -7.70
CA GLU A 56 10.90 -0.77 -7.30
C GLU A 56 10.07 -0.38 -6.08
N LEU A 57 8.83 -0.89 -5.92
CA LEU A 57 8.01 -0.71 -4.73
C LEU A 57 8.74 -1.23 -3.48
N VAL A 58 9.31 -2.44 -3.54
CA VAL A 58 10.05 -3.02 -2.40
C VAL A 58 11.24 -2.13 -2.04
N VAL A 59 12.06 -1.77 -3.02
CA VAL A 59 13.25 -0.92 -2.79
C VAL A 59 12.84 0.45 -2.24
N ALA A 60 11.82 1.07 -2.82
CA ALA A 60 11.33 2.36 -2.37
C ALA A 60 10.79 2.30 -0.93
N ALA A 61 10.14 1.21 -0.55
CA ALA A 61 9.68 0.97 0.81
C ALA A 61 10.83 0.83 1.81
N GLU A 62 11.87 0.07 1.45
CA GLU A 62 13.07 -0.07 2.27
C GLU A 62 13.78 1.28 2.46
N GLU A 63 13.91 2.07 1.38
CA GLU A 63 14.54 3.39 1.43
C GLU A 63 13.72 4.41 2.23
N GLU A 64 12.40 4.44 2.06
CA GLU A 64 11.53 5.45 2.68
C GLU A 64 11.27 5.14 4.17
N PHE A 65 11.02 3.88 4.50
CA PHE A 65 10.71 3.48 5.88
C PHE A 65 11.97 3.03 6.66
N GLY A 66 13.10 2.88 5.99
CA GLY A 66 14.34 2.37 6.60
C GLY A 66 14.22 0.93 7.08
N ILE A 67 13.30 0.17 6.49
CA ILE A 67 13.05 -1.24 6.82
C ILE A 67 13.85 -2.15 5.88
N VAL A 68 14.03 -3.42 6.28
CA VAL A 68 14.56 -4.47 5.41
C VAL A 68 13.45 -5.47 5.21
N LEU A 69 12.88 -5.48 4.01
CA LEU A 69 11.84 -6.41 3.63
C LEU A 69 12.53 -7.68 3.12
N PRO A 70 12.31 -8.84 3.76
CA PRO A 70 12.87 -10.08 3.24
C PRO A 70 12.37 -10.31 1.80
N GLU A 71 13.28 -10.70 0.91
CA GLU A 71 12.96 -11.07 -0.47
C GLU A 71 11.87 -12.17 -0.56
N ASP A 72 11.82 -13.06 0.43
CA ASP A 72 10.75 -14.07 0.59
C ASP A 72 9.45 -13.52 1.23
N ALA A 73 9.51 -12.41 1.97
CA ALA A 73 8.34 -11.85 2.65
C ALA A 73 7.48 -10.98 1.71
N LEU A 74 8.11 -10.37 0.71
CA LEU A 74 7.43 -9.70 -0.40
C LEU A 74 7.57 -10.53 -1.68
N ASP A 75 7.09 -11.78 -1.68
CA ASP A 75 6.82 -12.53 -2.92
C ASP A 75 5.59 -11.96 -3.65
N LEU A 76 5.60 -10.64 -3.86
CA LEU A 76 4.56 -9.88 -4.54
C LEU A 76 4.65 -10.19 -6.03
N ARG A 77 3.56 -10.74 -6.53
CA ARG A 77 3.36 -10.99 -7.96
C ARG A 77 2.36 -9.97 -8.49
N PRO A 78 2.31 -9.75 -9.81
CA PRO A 78 1.24 -8.94 -10.39
C PRO A 78 -0.17 -9.43 -9.99
N ALA A 79 -0.32 -10.74 -9.81
CA ALA A 79 -1.56 -11.36 -9.35
C ALA A 79 -1.83 -11.22 -7.84
N SER A 80 -0.84 -10.78 -7.04
CA SER A 80 -1.01 -10.54 -5.61
C SER A 80 -1.91 -9.33 -5.37
N THR A 81 -2.61 -9.33 -4.25
CA THR A 81 -3.47 -8.21 -3.86
C THR A 81 -2.73 -7.17 -3.03
N LEU A 82 -3.27 -5.95 -3.02
CA LEU A 82 -2.80 -4.89 -2.15
C LEU A 82 -2.91 -5.26 -0.67
N GLY A 83 -3.90 -6.08 -0.30
CA GLY A 83 -4.06 -6.59 1.07
C GLY A 83 -2.97 -7.57 1.46
N GLU A 84 -2.49 -8.40 0.53
CA GLU A 84 -1.34 -9.29 0.78
C GLU A 84 -0.07 -8.47 1.03
N ALA A 85 0.17 -7.44 0.22
CA ALA A 85 1.30 -6.54 0.45
C ALA A 85 1.17 -5.79 1.78
N ALA A 86 0.00 -5.23 2.07
CA ALA A 86 -0.28 -4.56 3.34
C ALA A 86 0.10 -5.43 4.56
N ALA A 87 -0.28 -6.70 4.54
CA ALA A 87 0.06 -7.63 5.61
C ALA A 87 1.58 -7.86 5.75
N ALA A 88 2.32 -7.83 4.64
CA ALA A 88 3.77 -7.91 4.65
C ALA A 88 4.40 -6.67 5.29
N PHE A 89 3.87 -5.48 5.01
CA PHE A 89 4.32 -4.23 5.63
C PHE A 89 4.06 -4.17 7.14
N GLU A 90 2.94 -4.70 7.62
CA GLU A 90 2.63 -4.73 9.06
C GLU A 90 3.61 -5.58 9.89
N HIS A 91 4.21 -6.62 9.30
CA HIS A 91 5.13 -7.51 10.02
C HIS A 91 6.55 -6.93 10.22
N VAL A 92 6.85 -5.78 9.60
CA VAL A 92 8.20 -5.18 9.62
C VAL A 92 8.27 -3.94 10.53
N ALA A 93 7.14 -3.49 11.09
CA ALA A 93 7.04 -2.38 12.03
C ALA A 93 7.19 -2.78 13.52
#